data_AF-A0A3E3I1G0-F1
#
_entry.id   AF-A0A3E3I1G0-F1
#
_cell.length_a   1.000
_cell.length_b   1.000
_cell.length_c   1.000
_cell.angle_alpha   90.00
_cell.angle_beta   90.00
_cell.angle_gamma   90.00
#
_symmetry.space_group_name_H-M   'P 1'
#
loop_
_entity.id
_entity.type
_entity.pdbx_description
1 polymer ?
#
loop_
_entity_poly.entity_id
_entity_poly.type
_entity_poly.pdbx_seq_one_letter_code
_entity_poly.pdbx_strand_id
1 'polypeptide(L)'
;MKLTEKKDLLVNAVSTMKSVEAIGQTGNMTEIPVPGQGDFDLFVLCGVIPDYEERQSCYAGQRQLYTECNMEVCREDVHWGTGDILLVDGVETMFMYFTVDSMKEYLETVASGQRLEPEGEFYPLGRLATMRSIHILYDRNGIMKEMQENLKEYPGQLRQKIIKNHFPAIWDGESIDRAILRGDVIFNHRVFQASLDHYMQTLYALNRTYFPSWKRAEQYIASFRIKPENCYERIRKAIKLSAEPETIEACYEVWRKLVEELEKLVEENLVIEE
;
A
#
# COMPACT_ATOMS: atom_id res chain seq x y z
N MET A 1 31.33 9.37 2.79
CA MET A 1 30.00 9.49 3.41
C MET A 1 29.17 8.33 2.93
N LYS A 2 28.55 7.59 3.85
CA LYS A 2 27.65 6.48 3.52
C LYS A 2 26.39 7.01 2.85
N LEU A 3 25.76 6.19 2.01
CA LEU A 3 24.51 6.56 1.32
C LEU A 3 23.43 7.07 2.30
N THR A 4 23.25 6.40 3.44
CA THR A 4 22.30 6.80 4.49
C THR A 4 22.63 8.16 5.09
N GLU A 5 23.93 8.46 5.32
CA GLU A 5 24.37 9.77 5.81
C GLU A 5 24.09 10.88 4.79
N LYS A 6 24.25 10.60 3.49
CA LYS A 6 23.89 11.56 2.42
C LYS A 6 22.39 11.85 2.41
N LYS A 7 21.55 10.80 2.49
CA LYS A 7 20.10 10.93 2.61
C LYS A 7 19.71 11.73 3.85
N ASP A 8 20.32 11.46 5.00
CA ASP A 8 20.02 12.18 6.25
C ASP A 8 20.37 13.67 6.15
N LEU A 9 21.47 14.04 5.47
CA LEU A 9 21.79 15.44 5.20
C LEU A 9 20.76 16.13 4.29
N LEU A 10 20.24 15.44 3.27
CA LEU A 10 19.15 15.95 2.43
C LEU A 10 17.86 16.14 3.25
N VAL A 11 17.49 15.15 4.06
CA VAL A 11 16.33 15.23 4.98
C VAL A 11 16.47 16.42 5.93
N ASN A 12 17.66 16.60 6.52
CA ASN A 12 17.94 17.74 7.39
C ASN A 12 17.77 19.06 6.64
N ALA A 13 18.31 19.19 5.42
CA ALA A 13 18.13 20.39 4.61
C ALA A 13 16.64 20.67 4.33
N VAL A 14 15.88 19.67 3.88
CA VAL A 14 14.44 19.78 3.61
C VAL A 14 13.65 20.17 4.86
N SER A 15 14.01 19.63 6.04
CA SER A 15 13.34 19.95 7.30
C SER A 15 13.45 21.42 7.74
N THR A 16 14.42 22.17 7.19
CA THR A 16 14.60 23.59 7.50
C THR A 16 13.66 24.51 6.72
N MET A 17 13.02 24.03 5.65
CA MET A 17 12.03 24.81 4.91
C MET A 17 10.85 25.13 5.81
N LYS A 18 10.40 26.39 5.78
CA LYS A 18 9.48 26.93 6.79
C LYS A 18 8.16 26.16 6.81
N SER A 19 7.66 25.74 5.65
CA SER A 19 6.37 25.06 5.55
C SER A 19 6.42 23.56 5.79
N VAL A 20 7.61 22.94 5.90
CA VAL A 20 7.74 21.50 6.19
C VAL A 20 7.46 21.22 7.66
N GLU A 21 6.48 20.37 7.92
CA GLU A 21 6.03 20.02 9.27
C GLU A 21 6.55 18.65 9.71
N ALA A 22 6.64 17.67 8.81
CA ALA A 22 7.17 16.35 9.11
C ALA A 22 7.78 15.67 7.88
N ILE A 23 8.73 14.77 8.10
CA ILE A 23 9.34 13.91 7.10
C ILE A 23 9.36 12.47 7.62
N GLY A 24 8.83 11.54 6.84
CA GLY A 24 8.85 10.12 7.15
C GLY A 24 9.40 9.29 5.99
N GLN A 25 10.03 8.17 6.30
CA GLN A 25 10.55 7.22 5.32
C GLN A 25 9.72 5.94 5.31
N THR A 26 9.35 5.47 4.12
CA THR A 26 8.69 4.16 3.97
C THR A 26 9.72 3.03 3.84
N GLY A 27 9.26 1.78 3.89
CA GLY A 27 10.15 0.62 3.78
C GLY A 27 10.93 0.33 5.07
N ASN A 28 11.93 -0.54 5.00
CA ASN A 28 12.71 -0.98 6.15
C ASN A 28 13.96 -0.11 6.32
N MET A 29 14.11 0.60 7.45
CA MET A 29 15.27 1.46 7.73
C MET A 29 16.63 0.73 7.74
N THR A 30 16.63 -0.59 7.94
CA THR A 30 17.86 -1.39 7.96
C THR A 30 18.26 -1.92 6.58
N GLU A 31 17.34 -1.90 5.62
CA GLU A 31 17.62 -2.29 4.24
C GLU A 31 18.12 -1.06 3.48
N ILE A 32 19.41 -1.07 3.13
CA ILE A 32 20.00 -0.02 2.31
C ILE A 32 19.75 -0.40 0.84
N PRO A 33 19.06 0.46 0.05
CA PRO A 33 18.78 0.16 -1.34
C PRO A 33 20.07 -0.05 -2.15
N VAL A 34 20.00 -0.96 -3.11
CA VAL A 34 21.08 -1.22 -4.08
C VAL A 34 20.83 -0.33 -5.30
N PRO A 35 21.87 0.35 -5.84
CA PRO A 35 21.73 1.16 -7.05
C PRO A 35 21.01 0.42 -8.19
N GLY A 36 19.98 1.07 -8.76
CA GLY A 36 19.14 0.51 -9.83
C GLY A 36 18.18 -0.60 -9.42
N GLN A 37 18.06 -0.93 -8.12
CA GLN A 37 17.16 -1.98 -7.63
C GLN A 37 16.21 -1.51 -6.52
N GLY A 38 16.40 -0.29 -6.00
CA GLY A 38 15.52 0.30 -5.00
C GLY A 38 15.79 1.78 -4.78
N ASP A 39 15.00 2.35 -3.89
CA ASP A 39 14.83 3.78 -3.67
C ASP A 39 14.66 4.10 -2.17
N PHE A 40 14.79 5.38 -1.84
CA PHE A 40 14.27 5.93 -0.60
C PHE A 40 13.00 6.72 -0.89
N ASP A 41 11.87 6.21 -0.43
CA ASP A 41 10.58 6.90 -0.46
C ASP A 41 10.38 7.75 0.80
N LEU A 42 10.37 9.07 0.63
CA LEU A 42 10.24 10.05 1.71
C LEU A 42 8.95 10.84 1.57
N PHE A 43 8.06 10.75 2.55
CA PHE A 43 6.86 11.57 2.65
C PHE A 43 7.18 12.86 3.39
N VAL A 44 6.92 13.99 2.76
CA VAL A 44 7.11 15.32 3.33
C VAL A 44 5.73 15.95 3.54
N LEU A 45 5.32 16.08 4.79
CA LEU A 45 4.09 16.77 5.16
C LEU A 45 4.36 18.26 5.35
N CYS A 46 3.59 19.10 4.68
CA CYS A 46 3.76 20.55 4.70
C CYS A 46 2.47 21.25 5.11
N GLY A 47 2.57 22.43 5.75
CA GLY A 47 1.42 23.33 5.87
C GLY A 47 0.97 23.83 4.49
N VAL A 48 1.94 24.22 3.66
CA VAL A 48 1.79 24.52 2.23
C VAL A 48 2.99 23.92 1.52
N ILE A 49 2.79 23.25 0.38
CA ILE A 49 3.91 22.68 -0.38
C ILE A 49 4.85 23.82 -0.78
N PRO A 50 6.15 23.79 -0.40
CA PRO A 50 7.12 24.80 -0.83
C PRO A 50 7.14 24.88 -2.36
N ASP A 51 7.29 26.07 -2.94
CA ASP A 51 7.30 26.23 -4.39
C ASP A 51 8.56 25.63 -5.04
N TYR A 52 8.57 25.60 -6.38
CA TYR A 52 9.67 25.01 -7.13
C TYR A 52 11.00 25.66 -6.78
N GLU A 53 11.07 26.99 -6.72
CA GLU A 53 12.29 27.74 -6.45
C GLU A 53 12.82 27.51 -5.03
N GLU A 54 11.94 27.42 -4.02
CA GLU A 54 12.31 27.11 -2.63
C GLU A 54 12.91 25.71 -2.53
N ARG A 55 12.24 24.70 -3.09
CA ARG A 55 12.75 23.31 -3.11
C ARG A 55 14.07 23.20 -3.88
N GLN A 56 14.15 23.82 -5.05
CA GLN A 56 15.37 23.82 -5.86
C GLN A 56 16.54 24.46 -5.11
N SER A 57 16.31 25.60 -4.45
CA SER A 57 17.33 26.30 -3.66
C SER A 57 17.80 25.46 -2.47
N CYS A 58 16.88 24.76 -1.80
CA CYS A 58 17.20 23.81 -0.73
C CYS A 58 18.14 22.71 -1.22
N TYR A 59 17.81 22.04 -2.33
CA TYR A 59 18.64 20.98 -2.89
C TYR A 59 19.98 21.51 -3.40
N ALA A 60 20.00 22.68 -4.04
CA ALA A 60 21.23 23.30 -4.55
C ALA A 60 22.26 23.57 -3.45
N GLY A 61 21.81 23.88 -2.22
CA GLY A 61 22.68 23.98 -1.04
C GLY A 61 23.37 22.67 -0.65
N GLN A 62 22.91 21.54 -1.18
CA GLN A 62 23.45 20.20 -0.97
C GLN A 62 23.92 19.55 -2.29
N ARG A 63 24.26 20.35 -3.31
CA ARG A 63 24.56 19.87 -4.68
C ARG A 63 25.60 18.75 -4.74
N GLN A 64 26.56 18.72 -3.82
CA GLN A 64 27.61 17.70 -3.72
C GLN A 64 27.10 16.30 -3.32
N LEU A 65 25.84 16.17 -2.87
CA LEU A 65 25.29 14.91 -2.37
C LEU A 65 24.71 14.02 -3.48
N TYR A 66 24.28 14.60 -4.59
CA TYR A 66 23.56 13.90 -5.66
C TYR A 66 24.18 14.20 -7.03
N THR A 67 23.91 13.37 -8.03
CA THR A 67 24.37 13.60 -9.41
C THR A 67 23.29 14.24 -10.26
N GLU A 68 22.03 13.87 -10.04
CA GLU A 68 20.84 14.30 -10.79
C GLU A 68 19.73 14.76 -9.84
N CYS A 69 18.91 15.69 -10.29
CA CYS A 69 17.75 16.20 -9.56
C CYS A 69 16.62 16.44 -10.57
N ASN A 70 15.63 15.56 -10.56
CA ASN A 70 14.45 15.62 -11.41
C ASN A 70 13.28 16.04 -10.53
N MET A 71 12.84 17.29 -10.68
CA MET A 71 11.77 17.87 -9.86
C MET A 71 10.42 17.81 -10.58
N GLU A 72 9.34 17.77 -9.81
CA GLU A 72 7.96 17.67 -10.31
C GLU A 72 7.70 16.46 -11.22
N VAL A 73 8.33 15.31 -10.92
CA VAL A 73 8.09 14.02 -11.61
C VAL A 73 6.62 13.62 -11.50
N CYS A 74 5.99 13.97 -10.38
CA CYS A 74 4.55 14.05 -10.22
C CYS A 74 4.23 15.45 -9.71
N ARG A 75 3.18 16.10 -10.24
CA ARG A 75 2.78 17.43 -9.82
C ARG A 75 1.35 17.40 -9.32
N GLU A 76 1.18 17.71 -8.03
CA GLU A 76 -0.13 17.77 -7.37
C GLU A 76 -0.95 16.47 -7.51
N ASP A 77 -0.26 15.32 -7.60
CA ASP A 77 -0.90 14.03 -7.73
C ASP A 77 -1.48 13.58 -6.38
N VAL A 78 -2.69 13.04 -6.36
CA VAL A 78 -3.34 12.63 -5.11
C VAL A 78 -2.62 11.46 -4.42
N HIS A 79 -1.91 10.62 -5.19
CA HIS A 79 -1.20 9.46 -4.68
C HIS A 79 0.29 9.74 -4.48
N TRP A 80 0.95 10.47 -5.37
CA TRP A 80 2.40 10.72 -5.30
C TRP A 80 2.75 12.12 -4.78
N GLY A 81 1.77 12.99 -4.59
CA GLY A 81 1.98 14.37 -4.19
C GLY A 81 2.70 15.16 -5.28
N THR A 82 3.44 16.17 -4.86
CA THR A 82 4.48 16.77 -5.71
C THR A 82 5.78 16.02 -5.46
N GLY A 83 6.31 15.32 -6.46
CA GLY A 83 7.44 14.40 -6.32
C GLY A 83 8.74 14.95 -6.92
N ASP A 84 9.80 15.00 -6.13
CA ASP A 84 11.15 15.33 -6.58
C ASP A 84 12.09 14.13 -6.34
N ILE A 85 12.90 13.77 -7.33
CA ILE A 85 13.84 12.65 -7.28
C ILE A 85 15.27 13.16 -7.36
N LEU A 86 16.08 12.84 -6.35
CA LEU A 86 17.51 13.10 -6.33
C LEU A 86 18.28 11.78 -6.46
N LEU A 87 19.21 11.68 -7.41
CA LEU A 87 20.03 10.49 -7.59
C LEU A 87 21.29 10.56 -6.71
N VAL A 88 21.31 9.78 -5.64
CA VAL A 88 22.38 9.76 -4.63
C VAL A 88 23.14 8.45 -4.73
N ASP A 89 24.39 8.49 -5.20
CA ASP A 89 25.23 7.29 -5.43
C ASP A 89 24.52 6.19 -6.27
N GLY A 90 23.69 6.59 -7.23
CA GLY A 90 22.93 5.68 -8.09
C GLY A 90 21.64 5.12 -7.47
N VAL A 91 21.24 5.60 -6.29
CA VAL A 91 19.96 5.29 -5.64
C VAL A 91 19.04 6.51 -5.72
N GLU A 92 17.81 6.30 -6.17
CA GLU A 92 16.79 7.34 -6.18
C GLU A 92 16.34 7.68 -4.77
N THR A 93 16.39 8.96 -4.40
CA THR A 93 15.85 9.49 -3.14
C THR A 93 14.69 10.40 -3.50
N MET A 94 13.47 9.89 -3.34
CA MET A 94 12.23 10.54 -3.73
C MET A 94 11.61 11.27 -2.54
N PHE A 95 11.44 12.59 -2.68
CA PHE A 95 10.67 13.41 -1.76
C PHE A 95 9.27 13.64 -2.35
N MET A 96 8.25 13.10 -1.69
CA MET A 96 6.84 13.26 -2.02
C MET A 96 6.19 14.26 -1.08
N TYR A 97 5.84 15.43 -1.61
CA TYR A 97 5.27 16.52 -0.84
C TYR A 97 3.74 16.46 -0.83
N PHE A 98 3.16 16.44 0.37
CA PHE A 98 1.71 16.50 0.60
C PHE A 98 1.40 17.64 1.58
N THR A 99 0.21 18.22 1.48
CA THR A 99 -0.27 19.08 2.56
C THR A 99 -0.74 18.22 3.74
N VAL A 100 -0.58 18.74 4.95
CA VAL A 100 -1.10 18.08 6.17
C VAL A 100 -2.61 17.86 6.05
N ASP A 101 -3.34 18.85 5.55
CA ASP A 101 -4.79 18.80 5.43
C ASP A 101 -5.24 17.72 4.44
N SER A 102 -4.64 17.64 3.25
CA SER A 102 -5.00 16.62 2.27
C SER A 102 -4.67 15.21 2.75
N MET A 103 -3.55 15.04 3.47
CA MET A 103 -3.21 13.77 4.09
C MET A 103 -4.23 13.38 5.15
N LYS A 104 -4.62 14.29 6.06
CA LYS A 104 -5.64 14.02 7.10
C LYS A 104 -6.97 13.62 6.48
N GLU A 105 -7.44 14.37 5.50
CA GLU A 105 -8.69 14.09 4.78
C GLU A 105 -8.63 12.72 4.07
N TYR A 106 -7.53 12.40 3.40
CA TYR A 106 -7.35 11.10 2.77
C TYR A 106 -7.42 9.97 3.81
N LEU A 107 -6.69 10.10 4.92
CA LEU A 107 -6.71 9.08 5.97
C LEU A 107 -8.11 8.89 6.56
N GLU A 108 -8.84 9.98 6.82
CA GLU A 108 -10.19 9.94 7.38
C GLU A 108 -11.21 9.30 6.42
N THR A 109 -11.18 9.68 5.14
CA THR A 109 -12.10 9.13 4.12
C THR A 109 -11.89 7.63 3.91
N VAL A 110 -10.64 7.15 3.93
CA VAL A 110 -10.37 5.71 3.88
C VAL A 110 -10.74 5.04 5.21
N ALA A 111 -10.37 5.61 6.36
CA ALA A 111 -10.65 5.02 7.68
C ALA A 111 -12.15 4.92 7.99
N SER A 112 -12.97 5.82 7.44
CA SER A 112 -14.44 5.77 7.53
C SER A 112 -15.06 4.78 6.54
N GLY A 113 -14.28 4.19 5.63
CA GLY A 113 -14.73 3.24 4.62
C GLY A 113 -15.52 3.88 3.49
N GLN A 114 -15.24 5.13 3.14
CA GLN A 114 -15.79 5.78 1.94
C GLN A 114 -15.04 5.39 0.67
N ARG A 115 -13.79 4.89 0.81
CA ARG A 115 -12.90 4.49 -0.29
C ARG A 115 -12.43 3.05 -0.06
N LEU A 116 -13.13 2.10 -0.70
CA LEU A 116 -12.89 0.66 -0.53
C LEU A 116 -12.25 0.03 -1.77
N GLU A 117 -12.51 0.58 -2.95
CA GLU A 117 -12.04 0.04 -4.22
C GLU A 117 -10.65 0.56 -4.61
N PRO A 118 -9.88 -0.19 -5.42
CA PRO A 118 -8.64 0.29 -6.01
C PRO A 118 -8.86 1.51 -6.91
N GLU A 119 -7.89 2.43 -6.89
CA GLU A 119 -7.84 3.65 -7.68
C GLU A 119 -6.70 3.54 -8.69
N GLY A 120 -6.97 2.86 -9.81
CA GLY A 120 -5.91 2.43 -10.72
C GLY A 120 -5.02 1.37 -10.06
N GLU A 121 -3.74 1.66 -9.89
CA GLU A 121 -2.79 0.78 -9.20
C GLU A 121 -2.72 1.01 -7.67
N PHE A 122 -3.43 2.03 -7.17
CA PHE A 122 -3.40 2.41 -5.76
C PHE A 122 -4.50 1.74 -4.96
N TYR A 123 -4.12 1.15 -3.84
CA TYR A 123 -5.07 0.68 -2.84
C TYR A 123 -5.22 1.73 -1.75
N PRO A 124 -6.43 2.26 -1.49
CA PRO A 124 -6.61 3.29 -0.46
C PRO A 124 -6.12 2.87 0.93
N LEU A 125 -6.35 1.59 1.29
CA LEU A 125 -5.85 1.00 2.53
C LEU A 125 -4.32 0.98 2.60
N GLY A 126 -3.64 1.00 1.45
CA GLY A 126 -2.19 1.08 1.36
C GLY A 126 -1.66 2.37 1.99
N ARG A 127 -2.37 3.50 1.85
CA ARG A 127 -2.01 4.75 2.52
C ARG A 127 -2.11 4.64 4.04
N LEU A 128 -3.16 3.98 4.55
CA LEU A 128 -3.29 3.72 5.99
C LEU A 128 -2.15 2.84 6.50
N ALA A 129 -1.82 1.77 5.76
CA ALA A 129 -0.72 0.88 6.10
C ALA A 129 0.63 1.63 6.13
N THR A 130 0.91 2.45 5.11
CA THR A 130 2.11 3.28 5.02
C THR A 130 2.18 4.24 6.19
N MET A 131 1.15 5.07 6.41
CA MET A 131 1.20 6.08 7.47
C MET A 131 1.27 5.46 8.86
N ARG A 132 0.62 4.31 9.10
CA ARG A 132 0.75 3.56 10.37
C ARG A 132 2.18 3.10 10.66
N SER A 133 2.95 2.75 9.64
CA SER A 133 4.26 2.11 9.78
C SER A 133 5.45 2.99 9.38
N ILE A 134 5.20 4.20 8.91
CA ILE A 134 6.23 5.11 8.41
C ILE A 134 7.30 5.43 9.47
N HIS A 135 8.55 5.47 9.07
CA HIS A 135 9.63 5.82 9.99
C HIS A 135 9.78 7.33 10.06
N ILE A 136 9.39 7.94 11.18
CA ILE A 136 9.48 9.39 11.38
C ILE A 136 10.96 9.79 11.45
N LEU A 137 11.39 10.64 10.52
CA LEU A 137 12.75 11.21 10.47
C LEU A 137 12.77 12.65 11.03
N TYR A 138 11.69 13.39 10.83
CA TYR A 138 11.47 14.74 11.36
C TYR A 138 9.98 14.92 11.65
N ASP A 139 9.63 15.55 12.78
CA ASP A 139 8.24 15.89 13.09
C ASP A 139 8.24 17.09 14.05
N ARG A 140 7.98 18.28 13.50
CA ARG A 140 8.12 19.56 14.20
C ARG A 140 7.19 19.66 15.40
N ASN A 141 5.94 19.24 15.21
CA ASN A 141 4.84 19.44 16.14
C ASN A 141 4.13 18.13 16.52
N GLY A 142 4.65 16.98 16.09
CA GLY A 142 4.07 15.67 16.41
C GLY A 142 2.91 15.24 15.50
N ILE A 143 2.74 15.87 14.33
CA ILE A 143 1.59 15.64 13.43
C ILE A 143 1.64 14.23 12.84
N MET A 144 2.81 13.77 12.40
CA MET A 144 2.95 12.43 11.82
C MET A 144 2.80 11.37 12.92
N LYS A 145 3.32 11.65 14.12
CA LYS A 145 3.12 10.80 15.30
C LYS A 145 1.64 10.69 15.70
N GLU A 146 0.89 11.78 15.66
CA GLU A 146 -0.56 11.80 15.91
C GLU A 146 -1.30 10.92 14.88
N MET A 147 -0.99 11.08 13.59
CA MET A 147 -1.55 10.24 12.53
C MET A 147 -1.24 8.75 12.76
N GLN A 148 -0.03 8.40 13.20
CA GLN A 148 0.34 7.03 13.54
C GLN A 148 -0.50 6.45 14.68
N GLU A 149 -0.65 7.21 15.77
CA GLU A 149 -1.41 6.73 16.93
C GLU A 149 -2.89 6.55 16.57
N ASN A 150 -3.46 7.44 15.76
CA ASN A 150 -4.84 7.32 15.26
C ASN A 150 -5.07 6.09 14.37
N LEU A 151 -4.02 5.57 13.73
CA LEU A 151 -4.06 4.38 12.85
C LEU A 151 -3.56 3.10 13.53
N LYS A 152 -3.21 3.16 14.82
CA LYS A 152 -2.67 2.02 15.55
C LYS A 152 -3.70 0.90 15.68
N GLU A 153 -4.93 1.28 16.03
CA GLU A 153 -6.09 0.41 16.10
C GLU A 153 -6.84 0.39 14.78
N TYR A 154 -7.17 -0.81 14.31
CA TYR A 154 -7.93 -0.98 13.07
C TYR A 154 -9.41 -0.65 13.31
N PRO A 155 -10.02 0.33 12.60
CA PRO A 155 -11.41 0.72 12.84
C PRO A 155 -12.40 -0.42 12.58
N GLY A 156 -13.24 -0.71 13.58
CA GLY A 156 -14.26 -1.77 13.49
C GLY A 156 -15.24 -1.52 12.33
N GLN A 157 -15.69 -0.27 12.14
CA GLN A 157 -16.56 0.10 11.04
C GLN A 157 -15.92 -0.13 9.66
N LEU A 158 -14.64 0.22 9.50
CA LEU A 158 -13.90 -0.05 8.26
C LEU A 158 -13.83 -1.55 7.98
N ARG A 159 -13.54 -2.36 9.00
CA ARG A 159 -13.50 -3.83 8.90
C ARG A 159 -14.81 -4.37 8.36
N GLN A 160 -15.93 -3.96 8.96
CA GLN A 160 -17.26 -4.39 8.54
C GLN A 160 -17.57 -3.97 7.10
N LYS A 161 -17.26 -2.71 6.73
CA LYS A 161 -17.49 -2.19 5.37
C LYS A 161 -16.67 -2.93 4.32
N ILE A 162 -15.39 -3.18 4.55
CA ILE A 162 -14.54 -3.95 3.63
C ILE A 162 -15.09 -5.36 3.46
N ILE A 163 -15.37 -6.08 4.56
CA ILE A 163 -15.83 -7.46 4.46
C ILE A 163 -17.19 -7.51 3.75
N LYS A 164 -18.13 -6.61 4.09
CA LYS A 164 -19.43 -6.52 3.41
C LYS A 164 -19.30 -6.22 1.91
N ASN A 165 -18.32 -5.41 1.52
CA ASN A 165 -18.09 -5.01 0.13
C ASN A 165 -17.39 -6.12 -0.68
N HIS A 166 -16.27 -6.64 -0.18
CA HIS A 166 -15.42 -7.54 -0.95
C HIS A 166 -15.80 -9.01 -0.81
N PHE A 167 -16.26 -9.48 0.36
CA PHE A 167 -16.50 -10.93 0.56
C PHE A 167 -17.52 -11.50 -0.45
N PRO A 168 -18.71 -10.89 -0.66
CA PRO A 168 -19.66 -11.41 -1.65
C PRO A 168 -19.14 -11.39 -3.09
N ALA A 169 -18.21 -10.48 -3.40
CA ALA A 169 -17.64 -10.32 -4.73
C ALA A 169 -16.47 -11.28 -5.03
N ILE A 170 -16.03 -12.07 -4.05
CA ILE A 170 -15.01 -13.10 -4.28
C ILE A 170 -15.52 -14.13 -5.29
N TRP A 171 -16.78 -14.56 -5.20
CA TRP A 171 -17.34 -15.60 -6.05
C TRP A 171 -18.38 -15.05 -7.03
N ASP A 172 -17.91 -14.55 -8.19
CA ASP A 172 -18.78 -14.25 -9.35
C ASP A 172 -19.02 -15.54 -10.15
N GLY A 173 -20.06 -16.29 -9.77
CA GLY A 173 -20.40 -17.56 -10.41
C GLY A 173 -20.60 -17.46 -11.91
N GLU A 174 -21.19 -16.37 -12.42
CA GLU A 174 -21.43 -16.20 -13.85
C GLU A 174 -20.12 -16.07 -14.63
N SER A 175 -19.20 -15.23 -14.16
CA SER A 175 -17.90 -15.06 -14.82
C SER A 175 -17.02 -16.31 -14.69
N ILE A 176 -17.05 -16.97 -13.53
CA ILE A 176 -16.29 -18.20 -13.28
C ILE A 176 -16.77 -19.35 -14.17
N ASP A 177 -18.09 -19.58 -14.25
CA ASP A 177 -18.65 -20.64 -15.09
C ASP A 177 -18.32 -20.42 -16.58
N ARG A 178 -18.36 -19.16 -17.03
CA ARG A 178 -17.93 -18.79 -18.40
C ARG A 178 -16.43 -19.01 -18.61
N ALA A 179 -15.59 -18.75 -17.61
CA ALA A 179 -14.15 -18.98 -17.71
C ALA A 179 -13.84 -20.48 -17.84
N ILE A 180 -14.50 -21.32 -17.04
CA ILE A 180 -14.39 -22.79 -17.13
C ILE A 180 -14.88 -23.28 -18.50
N LEU A 181 -16.09 -22.88 -18.91
CA LEU A 181 -16.71 -23.36 -20.15
C LEU A 181 -15.88 -23.02 -21.39
N ARG A 182 -15.27 -21.83 -21.43
CA ARG A 182 -14.53 -21.34 -22.60
C ARG A 182 -13.12 -21.88 -22.67
N GLY A 183 -12.50 -22.23 -21.54
CA GLY A 183 -11.07 -22.54 -21.49
C GLY A 183 -10.17 -21.34 -21.87
N ASP A 184 -10.72 -20.12 -21.93
CA ASP A 184 -9.99 -18.93 -22.35
C ASP A 184 -9.14 -18.40 -21.17
N VAL A 185 -7.83 -18.62 -21.25
CA VAL A 185 -6.86 -18.26 -20.21
C VAL A 185 -6.81 -16.76 -19.97
N ILE A 186 -6.93 -15.92 -21.01
CA ILE A 186 -6.86 -14.46 -20.84
C ILE A 186 -8.10 -13.96 -20.11
N PHE A 187 -9.28 -14.45 -20.51
CA PHE A 187 -10.52 -14.16 -19.81
C PHE A 187 -10.48 -14.68 -18.36
N ASN A 188 -10.00 -15.91 -18.16
CA ASN A 188 -9.86 -16.51 -16.84
C ASN A 188 -8.92 -15.72 -15.93
N HIS A 189 -7.77 -15.28 -16.44
CA HIS A 189 -6.82 -14.48 -15.66
C HIS A 189 -7.47 -13.20 -15.11
N ARG A 190 -8.29 -12.51 -15.92
CA ARG A 190 -9.04 -11.33 -15.46
C ARG A 190 -10.04 -11.69 -14.35
N VAL A 191 -10.80 -12.76 -14.52
CA VAL A 191 -11.82 -13.20 -13.54
C VAL A 191 -11.15 -13.62 -12.23
N PHE A 192 -10.11 -14.44 -12.31
CA PHE A 192 -9.38 -14.93 -11.15
C PHE A 192 -8.66 -13.80 -10.40
N GLN A 193 -8.06 -12.84 -11.12
CA GLN A 193 -7.40 -11.69 -10.48
C GLN A 193 -8.39 -10.82 -9.69
N ALA A 194 -9.58 -10.56 -10.24
CA ALA A 194 -10.63 -9.83 -9.52
C ALA A 194 -11.07 -10.58 -8.26
N SER A 195 -11.30 -11.88 -8.38
CA SER A 195 -11.66 -12.76 -7.27
C SER A 195 -10.58 -12.78 -6.17
N LEU A 196 -9.31 -12.88 -6.56
CA LEU A 196 -8.16 -12.87 -5.66
C LEU A 196 -8.02 -11.53 -4.95
N ASP A 197 -8.27 -10.41 -5.63
CA ASP A 197 -8.26 -9.07 -5.02
C ASP A 197 -9.27 -8.97 -3.88
N HIS A 198 -10.53 -9.32 -4.14
CA HIS A 198 -11.59 -9.35 -3.12
C HIS A 198 -11.26 -10.29 -1.94
N TYR A 199 -10.65 -11.44 -2.24
CA TYR A 199 -10.24 -12.41 -1.21
C TYR A 199 -9.15 -11.82 -0.31
N MET A 200 -8.14 -11.15 -0.91
CA MET A 200 -7.06 -10.54 -0.16
C MET A 200 -7.56 -9.37 0.71
N GLN A 201 -8.43 -8.50 0.18
CA GLN A 201 -9.04 -7.42 0.96
C GLN A 201 -9.81 -7.97 2.18
N THR A 202 -10.62 -9.01 1.95
CA THR A 202 -11.40 -9.66 3.01
C THR A 202 -10.49 -10.29 4.07
N LEU A 203 -9.48 -11.06 3.66
CA LEU A 203 -8.57 -11.76 4.57
C LEU A 203 -7.78 -10.78 5.45
N TYR A 204 -7.29 -9.68 4.87
CA TYR A 204 -6.57 -8.63 5.59
C TYR A 204 -7.47 -7.92 6.62
N ALA A 205 -8.68 -7.53 6.21
CA ALA A 205 -9.65 -6.90 7.10
C ALA A 205 -10.07 -7.84 8.25
N LEU A 206 -10.22 -9.14 7.98
CA LEU A 206 -10.56 -10.13 9.00
C LEU A 206 -9.49 -10.19 10.11
N ASN A 207 -8.22 -10.01 9.73
CA ASN A 207 -7.06 -9.94 10.63
C ASN A 207 -6.72 -8.50 11.09
N ARG A 208 -7.63 -7.53 10.91
CA ARG A 208 -7.42 -6.14 11.34
C ARG A 208 -6.08 -5.56 10.85
N THR A 209 -5.69 -5.91 9.63
CA THR A 209 -4.45 -5.47 9.00
C THR A 209 -4.80 -4.67 7.75
N TYR A 210 -4.30 -3.44 7.63
CA TYR A 210 -4.48 -2.67 6.40
C TYR A 210 -3.74 -3.35 5.26
N PHE A 211 -4.40 -3.53 4.11
CA PHE A 211 -3.76 -4.09 2.92
C PHE A 211 -2.75 -3.09 2.35
N PRO A 212 -1.43 -3.35 2.43
CA PRO A 212 -0.42 -2.37 2.07
C PRO A 212 -0.20 -2.31 0.54
N SER A 213 -0.17 -3.48 -0.09
CA SER A 213 0.00 -3.75 -1.52
C SER A 213 0.13 -5.27 -1.70
N TRP A 214 0.40 -5.71 -2.93
CA TRP A 214 0.74 -7.11 -3.25
C TRP A 214 2.13 -7.54 -2.77
N LYS A 215 3.01 -6.60 -2.38
CA LYS A 215 4.36 -6.94 -1.91
C LYS A 215 4.28 -7.69 -0.58
N ARG A 216 5.09 -8.74 -0.42
CA ARG A 216 5.23 -9.53 0.83
C ARG A 216 3.95 -10.24 1.28
N ALA A 217 3.01 -10.52 0.38
CA ALA A 217 1.75 -11.19 0.70
C ALA A 217 1.92 -12.51 1.48
N GLU A 218 2.95 -13.31 1.15
CA GLU A 218 3.30 -14.54 1.88
C GLU A 218 3.58 -14.28 3.36
N GLN A 219 4.40 -13.28 3.66
CA GLN A 219 4.80 -12.94 5.04
C GLN A 219 3.59 -12.49 5.85
N TYR A 220 2.72 -11.65 5.26
CA TYR A 220 1.48 -11.22 5.91
C TYR A 220 0.56 -12.41 6.18
N ILE A 221 0.27 -13.22 5.16
CA ILE A 221 -0.60 -14.39 5.31
C ILE A 221 -0.02 -15.36 6.34
N ALA A 222 1.30 -15.59 6.36
CA ALA A 222 1.95 -16.41 7.38
C ALA A 222 1.69 -15.89 8.81
N SER A 223 1.71 -14.57 9.02
CA SER A 223 1.48 -13.94 10.33
C SER A 223 0.02 -13.87 10.79
N PHE A 224 -0.95 -14.01 9.88
CA PHE A 224 -2.38 -13.95 10.21
C PHE A 224 -2.82 -15.07 11.14
N ARG A 225 -3.67 -14.73 12.12
CA ARG A 225 -4.26 -15.74 13.02
C ARG A 225 -5.52 -16.36 12.43
N ILE A 226 -6.29 -15.58 11.68
CA ILE A 226 -7.57 -15.99 11.09
C ILE A 226 -7.35 -16.19 9.60
N LYS A 227 -7.15 -17.44 9.17
CA LYS A 227 -6.94 -17.78 7.75
C LYS A 227 -7.29 -19.25 7.49
N PRO A 228 -7.65 -19.60 6.23
CA PRO A 228 -7.76 -20.99 5.81
C PRO A 228 -6.47 -21.78 6.04
N GLU A 229 -6.59 -23.10 6.18
CA GLU A 229 -5.41 -23.96 6.35
C GLU A 229 -4.57 -23.99 5.07
N ASN A 230 -3.24 -23.88 5.21
CA ASN A 230 -2.30 -23.80 4.08
C ASN A 230 -2.65 -22.69 3.08
N CYS A 231 -3.24 -21.58 3.56
CA CYS A 231 -3.83 -20.51 2.75
C CYS A 231 -2.93 -20.07 1.57
N TYR A 232 -1.71 -19.59 1.84
CA TYR A 232 -0.83 -19.08 0.79
C TYR A 232 -0.47 -20.14 -0.27
N GLU A 233 -0.13 -21.35 0.15
CA GLU A 233 0.20 -22.44 -0.78
C GLU A 233 -0.98 -22.87 -1.64
N ARG A 234 -2.20 -22.81 -1.11
CA ARG A 234 -3.43 -23.09 -1.88
C ARG A 234 -3.77 -21.97 -2.85
N ILE A 235 -3.58 -20.70 -2.47
CA ILE A 235 -3.70 -19.56 -3.40
C ILE A 235 -2.72 -19.75 -4.55
N ARG A 236 -1.45 -20.04 -4.23
CA ARG A 236 -0.40 -20.30 -5.22
C ARG A 236 -0.70 -21.50 -6.11
N LYS A 237 -1.30 -22.57 -5.55
CA LYS A 237 -1.77 -23.72 -6.33
C LYS A 237 -2.88 -23.33 -7.31
N ALA A 238 -3.87 -22.55 -6.87
CA ALA A 238 -4.94 -22.06 -7.74
C ALA A 238 -4.37 -21.20 -8.88
N ILE A 239 -3.47 -20.26 -8.59
CA ILE A 239 -2.76 -19.45 -9.61
C ILE A 239 -2.05 -20.33 -10.64
N LYS A 240 -1.36 -21.39 -10.21
CA LYS A 240 -0.69 -22.31 -11.14
C LYS A 240 -1.67 -23.02 -12.06
N LEU A 241 -2.83 -23.42 -11.53
CA LEU A 241 -3.88 -24.12 -12.27
C LEU A 241 -4.69 -23.17 -13.17
N SER A 242 -4.71 -21.88 -12.88
CA SER A 242 -5.46 -20.90 -13.68
C SER A 242 -4.79 -20.55 -15.02
N ALA A 243 -3.53 -20.96 -15.20
CA ALA A 243 -2.69 -20.57 -16.33
C ALA A 243 -2.86 -21.46 -17.58
N GLU A 244 -3.48 -22.63 -17.47
CA GLU A 244 -3.66 -23.58 -18.59
C GLU A 244 -5.15 -23.93 -18.76
N PRO A 245 -5.68 -23.99 -20.00
CA PRO A 245 -7.09 -24.29 -20.26
C PRO A 245 -7.60 -25.55 -19.56
N GLU A 246 -6.81 -26.63 -19.60
CA GLU A 246 -7.18 -27.95 -19.09
C GLU A 246 -7.25 -27.99 -17.56
N THR A 247 -6.70 -26.99 -16.86
CA THR A 247 -6.64 -26.95 -15.40
C THR A 247 -7.51 -25.86 -14.77
N ILE A 248 -8.23 -25.07 -15.56
CA ILE A 248 -9.11 -23.99 -15.06
C ILE A 248 -10.19 -24.53 -14.10
N GLU A 249 -10.79 -25.67 -14.41
CA GLU A 249 -11.78 -26.29 -13.52
C GLU A 249 -11.14 -26.66 -12.16
N ALA A 250 -9.98 -27.33 -12.18
CA ALA A 250 -9.22 -27.68 -10.98
C ALA A 250 -8.75 -26.45 -10.18
N CYS A 251 -8.46 -25.32 -10.85
CA CYS A 251 -8.21 -24.04 -10.18
C CYS A 251 -9.40 -23.63 -9.32
N TYR A 252 -10.60 -23.61 -9.90
CA TYR A 252 -11.80 -23.19 -9.18
C TYR A 252 -12.28 -24.19 -8.14
N GLU A 253 -11.94 -25.47 -8.25
CA GLU A 253 -12.14 -26.44 -7.14
C GLU A 253 -11.27 -26.11 -5.92
N VAL A 254 -10.00 -25.77 -6.13
CA VAL A 254 -9.08 -25.34 -5.04
C VAL A 254 -9.56 -24.02 -4.46
N TRP A 255 -9.93 -23.08 -5.34
CA TRP A 255 -10.38 -21.75 -4.96
C TRP A 255 -11.69 -21.79 -4.17
N ARG A 256 -12.70 -22.54 -4.62
CA ARG A 256 -13.98 -22.68 -3.92
C ARG A 256 -13.81 -23.12 -2.48
N LYS A 257 -12.95 -24.11 -2.23
CA LYS A 257 -12.64 -24.57 -0.86
C LYS A 257 -12.00 -23.47 0.00
N LEU A 258 -11.14 -22.63 -0.59
CA LEU A 258 -10.57 -21.48 0.14
C LEU A 258 -11.66 -20.45 0.49
N VAL A 259 -12.58 -20.18 -0.45
CA VAL A 259 -13.71 -19.25 -0.23
C VAL A 259 -14.65 -19.77 0.84
N GLU A 260 -15.06 -21.04 0.79
CA GLU A 260 -15.93 -21.68 1.80
C GLU A 260 -15.30 -21.70 3.20
N GLU A 261 -13.98 -21.90 3.30
CA GLU A 261 -13.28 -21.80 4.58
C GLU A 261 -13.21 -20.35 5.08
N LEU A 262 -12.96 -19.38 4.18
CA LEU A 262 -12.98 -17.97 4.54
C LEU A 262 -14.38 -17.51 4.99
N GLU A 263 -15.44 -18.01 4.36
CA GLU A 263 -16.84 -17.77 4.75
C GLU A 263 -17.09 -18.14 6.21
N LYS A 264 -16.74 -19.38 6.59
CA LYS A 264 -16.86 -19.84 7.98
C LYS A 264 -16.10 -18.93 8.95
N LEU A 265 -14.87 -18.53 8.57
CA LEU A 265 -14.07 -17.63 9.38
C LEU A 265 -14.68 -16.23 9.49
N VAL A 266 -15.33 -15.74 8.43
CA VAL A 266 -16.08 -14.47 8.46
C VAL A 266 -17.26 -14.60 9.42
N GLU A 267 -18.08 -15.65 9.30
CA GLU A 267 -19.24 -15.90 10.17
C GLU A 267 -18.85 -16.01 11.65
N GLU A 268 -17.75 -16.71 11.96
CA GLU A 268 -17.28 -16.91 13.33
C GLU A 268 -16.68 -15.64 13.97
N ASN A 269 -16.09 -14.75 13.16
CA ASN A 269 -15.30 -13.61 13.66
C ASN A 269 -15.95 -12.25 13.41
N LEU A 270 -17.06 -12.20 12.68
CA LEU A 270 -17.81 -10.97 12.45
C LEU A 270 -19.08 -11.00 13.30
N VAL A 271 -18.91 -10.77 14.61
CA VAL A 271 -20.05 -10.39 15.45
C VAL A 271 -20.52 -9.02 14.95
N ILE A 272 -21.80 -8.95 14.58
CA ILE A 272 -22.46 -7.67 14.26
C ILE A 272 -22.45 -6.88 15.57
N GLU A 273 -21.48 -5.99 15.72
CA GLU A 273 -21.50 -4.95 16.74
C GLU A 273 -22.59 -3.96 16.30
N GLU A 274 -23.76 -4.01 16.96
CA GLU A 274 -24.85 -3.04 16.83
C GLU A 274 -24.41 -1.62 17.23
#